data_AF-M4VB78-F1
#
_entry.id   AF-M4VB78-F1
#
_cell.length_a   1.000
_cell.length_b   1.000
_cell.length_c   1.000
_cell.angle_alpha   90.00
_cell.angle_beta   90.00
_cell.angle_gamma   90.00
#
_symmetry.space_group_name_H-M   'P 1'
#
loop_
_entity.id
_entity.type
_entity.pdbx_description
1 polymer ?
#
loop_
_entity_poly.entity_id
_entity_poly.type
_entity_poly.pdbx_seq_one_letter_code
_entity_poly.pdbx_strand_id
1 'polypeptide(L)'
;MSNKLAMTVIYFTDGALIEDLQIRKSLLRIPEVLQCLRENQSEFLNSDLYIAMMDQRVFNQLNYHQKARLKQLLQNSLYERWLKQGIEPDLIVRRKDYADFSQLKEMFSRLATLDNLKVVTIGPGFDELEAYLRMMKLESNPLSDMISQDPKLGWFWEDVKSSIQLHS
;
A
#
# COMPACT_ATOMS: atom_id res chain seq x y z
N MET A 1 5.36 6.76 -36.31
CA MET A 1 4.93 5.95 -35.15
C MET A 1 5.40 6.69 -33.92
N SER A 2 4.52 7.37 -33.17
CA SER A 2 4.95 7.92 -31.89
C SER A 2 5.21 6.74 -30.96
N ASN A 3 6.40 6.67 -30.39
CA ASN A 3 6.64 5.81 -29.25
C ASN A 3 5.75 6.35 -28.13
N LYS A 4 4.58 5.73 -27.92
CA LYS A 4 3.77 5.98 -26.73
C LYS A 4 4.60 5.48 -25.55
N LEU A 5 5.21 6.41 -24.81
CA LEU A 5 5.94 6.11 -23.58
C LEU A 5 4.95 5.53 -22.57
N ALA A 6 5.00 4.21 -22.39
CA ALA A 6 4.32 3.55 -21.29
C ALA A 6 5.21 3.65 -20.05
N MET A 7 4.64 4.05 -18.92
CA MET A 7 5.38 4.22 -17.66
C MET A 7 4.59 3.60 -16.51
N THR A 8 5.26 2.74 -15.73
CA THR A 8 4.76 2.14 -14.50
C THR A 8 5.38 2.83 -13.29
N VAL A 9 4.55 3.51 -12.52
CA VAL A 9 4.93 4.20 -11.28
C VAL A 9 4.46 3.37 -10.09
N ILE A 10 5.36 3.06 -9.17
CA ILE A 10 5.02 2.51 -7.86
C ILE A 10 4.84 3.67 -6.89
N TYR A 11 3.69 3.74 -6.24
CA TYR A 11 3.38 4.74 -5.21
C TYR A 11 3.18 4.07 -3.85
N PHE A 12 4.10 4.31 -2.92
CA PHE A 12 3.93 3.90 -1.52
C PHE A 12 2.97 4.87 -0.83
N THR A 13 1.77 4.40 -0.52
CA THR A 13 0.72 5.24 0.05
C THR A 13 1.07 5.66 1.47
N ASP A 14 0.51 6.77 1.94
CA ASP A 14 0.52 7.06 3.37
C ASP A 14 -0.75 6.51 4.06
N GLY A 15 -1.32 5.43 3.50
CA GLY A 15 -2.63 4.91 3.86
C GLY A 15 -2.89 4.75 5.37
N ALA A 16 -4.11 5.13 5.77
CA ALA A 16 -4.59 5.08 7.15
C ALA A 16 -5.16 3.71 7.55
N LEU A 17 -5.32 2.76 6.61
CA LEU A 17 -6.07 1.53 6.85
C LEU A 17 -5.32 0.53 7.75
N ILE A 18 -4.03 0.72 8.01
CA ILE A 18 -3.33 -0.10 9.01
C ILE A 18 -3.92 0.07 10.42
N GLU A 19 -4.62 1.17 10.72
CA GLU A 19 -5.29 1.37 12.01
C GLU A 19 -6.55 0.48 12.15
N ASP A 20 -7.08 -0.04 11.04
CA ASP A 20 -8.22 -0.96 11.02
C ASP A 20 -7.78 -2.39 11.35
N LEU A 21 -8.48 -3.01 12.31
CA LEU A 21 -8.15 -4.36 12.77
C LEU A 21 -8.37 -5.43 11.70
N GLN A 22 -9.42 -5.33 10.89
CA GLN A 22 -9.73 -6.34 9.87
C GLN A 22 -8.69 -6.30 8.76
N ILE A 23 -8.25 -5.12 8.37
CA ILE A 23 -7.14 -4.95 7.43
C ILE A 23 -5.88 -5.64 7.96
N ARG A 24 -5.49 -5.40 9.23
CA ARG A 24 -4.31 -6.04 9.82
C ARG A 24 -4.44 -7.57 9.86
N LYS A 25 -5.62 -8.09 10.24
CA LYS A 25 -5.90 -9.54 10.24
C LYS A 25 -5.81 -10.15 8.84
N SER A 26 -6.38 -9.51 7.83
CA SER A 26 -6.29 -9.99 6.45
C SER A 26 -4.86 -9.93 5.92
N LEU A 27 -4.07 -8.91 6.28
CA LEU A 27 -2.64 -8.83 5.93
C LEU A 27 -1.82 -9.98 6.52
N LEU A 28 -2.13 -10.43 7.73
CA LEU A 28 -1.48 -11.60 8.35
C LEU A 28 -1.73 -12.92 7.60
N ARG A 29 -2.65 -12.97 6.64
CA ARG A 29 -2.84 -14.16 5.80
C ARG A 29 -1.91 -14.17 4.58
N ILE A 30 -1.19 -13.07 4.33
CA ILE A 30 -0.20 -12.98 3.25
C ILE A 30 1.14 -13.54 3.78
N PRO A 31 1.70 -14.61 3.16
CA PRO A 31 2.91 -15.25 3.68
C PRO A 31 4.12 -14.32 3.81
N GLU A 32 4.34 -13.44 2.82
CA GLU A 32 5.44 -12.48 2.84
C GLU A 32 5.31 -11.48 4.00
N VAL A 33 4.08 -11.09 4.34
CA VAL A 33 3.82 -10.24 5.51
C VAL A 33 4.16 -10.99 6.79
N LEU A 34 3.67 -12.22 6.97
CA LEU A 34 3.98 -13.02 8.16
C LEU A 34 5.48 -13.26 8.34
N GLN A 35 6.17 -13.56 7.25
CA GLN A 35 7.61 -13.76 7.27
C GLN A 35 8.33 -12.48 7.69
N CYS A 36 8.00 -11.35 7.06
CA CYS A 36 8.61 -10.07 7.37
C CYS A 36 8.42 -9.67 8.85
N LEU A 37 7.21 -9.84 9.40
CA LEU A 37 6.95 -9.54 10.81
C LEU A 37 7.81 -10.40 11.74
N ARG A 38 7.98 -11.69 11.45
CA ARG A 38 8.83 -12.59 12.26
C ARG A 38 10.29 -12.16 12.23
N GLU A 39 10.80 -11.86 11.03
CA GLU A 39 12.20 -11.47 10.83
C GLU A 39 12.55 -10.14 11.51
N ASN A 40 11.56 -9.26 11.70
CA ASN A 40 11.76 -7.92 12.27
C ASN A 40 11.18 -7.77 13.70
N GLN A 41 10.75 -8.85 14.34
CA GLN A 41 10.16 -8.83 15.69
C GLN A 41 11.10 -8.21 16.74
N SER A 42 12.41 -8.40 16.59
CA SER A 42 13.42 -7.87 17.51
C SER A 42 13.49 -6.34 17.52
N GLU A 43 12.99 -5.65 16.48
CA GLU A 43 12.94 -4.18 16.41
C GLU A 43 11.83 -3.59 17.30
N PHE A 44 10.85 -4.40 17.72
CA PHE A 44 9.67 -3.97 18.45
C PHE A 44 9.76 -4.38 19.92
N LEU A 45 10.56 -3.62 20.68
CA LEU A 45 10.69 -3.83 22.12
C LEU A 45 9.32 -3.74 22.82
N ASN A 46 9.07 -4.69 23.72
CA ASN A 46 7.86 -4.77 24.54
C ASN A 46 6.54 -4.90 23.77
N SER A 47 6.58 -5.27 22.48
CA SER A 47 5.37 -5.55 21.70
C SER A 47 5.58 -6.75 20.79
N ASP A 48 4.69 -7.72 20.87
CA ASP A 48 4.60 -8.79 19.88
C ASP A 48 3.87 -8.26 18.63
N LEU A 49 4.52 -8.33 17.47
CA LEU A 49 4.00 -7.82 16.21
C LEU A 49 2.79 -8.62 15.72
N TYR A 50 2.79 -9.94 15.92
CA TYR A 50 1.66 -10.78 15.54
C TYR A 50 0.43 -10.40 16.37
N ILE A 51 0.60 -10.24 17.68
CA ILE A 51 -0.48 -9.80 18.57
C ILE A 51 -0.92 -8.37 18.23
N ALA A 52 0.00 -7.45 17.97
CA ALA A 52 -0.34 -6.08 17.54
C ALA A 52 -1.17 -6.06 16.24
N MET A 53 -0.92 -7.00 15.33
CA MET A 53 -1.71 -7.14 14.12
C MET A 53 -3.09 -7.79 14.36
N MET A 54 -3.27 -8.54 15.46
CA MET A 54 -4.51 -9.28 15.80
C MET A 54 -5.40 -8.60 16.86
N ASP A 55 -4.87 -7.68 17.67
CA ASP A 55 -5.57 -7.02 18.78
C ASP A 55 -5.40 -5.49 18.72
N GLN A 56 -6.53 -4.76 18.69
CA GLN A 56 -6.54 -3.30 18.60
C GLN A 56 -5.87 -2.61 19.80
N ARG A 57 -5.99 -3.17 21.01
CA ARG A 57 -5.42 -2.58 22.23
C ARG A 57 -3.90 -2.65 22.19
N VAL A 58 -3.35 -3.78 21.76
CA VAL A 58 -1.90 -3.97 21.61
C VAL A 58 -1.38 -3.09 20.48
N PHE A 59 -2.09 -3.02 19.35
CA PHE A 59 -1.76 -2.08 18.28
C PHE A 59 -1.70 -0.62 18.77
N ASN A 60 -2.68 -0.20 19.59
CA ASN A 60 -2.75 1.15 20.13
C ASN A 60 -1.63 1.46 21.15
N GLN A 61 -0.97 0.45 21.70
CA GLN A 61 0.20 0.62 22.58
C GLN A 61 1.49 0.91 21.80
N LEU A 62 1.53 0.60 20.50
CA LEU A 62 2.66 0.97 19.66
C LEU A 62 2.78 2.49 19.61
N ASN A 63 3.99 2.99 19.89
CA ASN A 63 4.27 4.41 19.72
C ASN A 63 4.30 4.80 18.23
N TYR A 64 4.32 6.10 17.97
CA TYR A 64 4.31 6.63 16.60
C TYR A 64 5.42 6.04 15.70
N HIS A 65 6.64 5.91 16.22
CA HIS A 65 7.76 5.36 15.45
C HIS A 65 7.59 3.87 15.16
N GLN A 66 7.07 3.10 16.13
CA GLN A 66 6.75 1.69 15.93
C GLN A 66 5.65 1.51 14.89
N LYS A 67 4.56 2.29 14.95
CA LYS A 67 3.50 2.25 13.93
C LYS A 67 4.02 2.61 12.54
N ALA A 68 4.84 3.65 12.43
CA ALA A 68 5.46 4.05 11.18
C ALA A 68 6.40 2.96 10.62
N ARG A 69 7.21 2.34 11.49
CA ARG A 69 8.09 1.23 11.11
C ARG A 69 7.30 0.01 10.66
N LEU A 70 6.23 -0.35 11.38
CA LEU A 70 5.37 -1.48 11.03
C LEU A 70 4.74 -1.27 9.65
N LYS A 71 4.21 -0.07 9.38
CA LYS A 71 3.70 0.29 8.05
C LYS A 71 4.75 0.13 6.96
N GLN A 72 5.98 0.58 7.21
CA GLN A 72 7.08 0.43 6.26
C GLN A 72 7.40 -1.05 5.99
N LEU A 73 7.44 -1.89 7.01
CA LEU A 73 7.67 -3.33 6.87
C LEU A 73 6.59 -3.96 5.98
N LEU A 74 5.31 -3.70 6.29
CA LEU A 74 4.19 -4.22 5.50
C LEU A 74 4.25 -3.76 4.04
N GLN A 75 4.50 -2.46 3.80
CA GLN A 75 4.66 -1.92 2.46
C GLN A 75 5.80 -2.56 1.68
N ASN A 76 6.95 -2.78 2.32
CA ASN A 76 8.07 -3.43 1.69
C ASN A 76 7.75 -4.89 1.34
N SER A 77 7.09 -5.64 2.23
CA SER A 77 6.66 -7.02 1.92
C SER A 77 5.72 -7.09 0.73
N LEU A 78 4.77 -6.15 0.67
CA LEU A 78 3.84 -6.01 -0.44
C LEU A 78 4.59 -5.66 -1.74
N TYR A 79 5.54 -4.73 -1.69
CA TYR A 79 6.37 -4.37 -2.83
C TYR A 79 7.23 -5.53 -3.34
N GLU A 80 7.90 -6.27 -2.45
CA GLU A 80 8.70 -7.46 -2.82
C GLU A 80 7.83 -8.53 -3.47
N ARG A 81 6.61 -8.72 -2.97
CA ARG A 81 5.62 -9.61 -3.58
C ARG A 81 5.24 -9.17 -4.99
N TRP A 82 5.06 -7.88 -5.21
CA TRP A 82 4.79 -7.34 -6.54
C TRP A 82 5.97 -7.53 -7.51
N LEU A 83 7.20 -7.29 -7.06
CA LEU A 83 8.40 -7.52 -7.88
C LEU A 83 8.51 -8.97 -8.36
N LYS A 84 8.07 -9.94 -7.56
CA LYS A 84 8.03 -11.37 -7.94
C LYS A 84 7.05 -11.66 -9.10
N GLN A 85 6.21 -10.71 -9.50
CA GLN A 85 5.37 -10.82 -10.70
C GLN A 85 6.14 -10.54 -12.01
N GLY A 86 7.39 -10.10 -11.92
CA GLY A 86 8.26 -9.87 -13.09
C GLY A 86 8.03 -8.54 -13.81
N ILE A 87 7.35 -7.59 -13.15
CA ILE A 87 7.16 -6.23 -13.66
C ILE A 87 8.18 -5.31 -12.98
N GLU A 88 8.97 -4.59 -13.77
CA GLU A 88 9.87 -3.56 -13.26
C GLU A 88 9.18 -2.19 -13.28
N PRO A 89 9.32 -1.39 -12.20
CA PRO A 89 8.79 -0.04 -12.18
C PRO A 89 9.77 0.93 -12.84
N ASP A 90 9.25 1.88 -13.61
CA ASP A 90 10.05 2.98 -14.18
C ASP A 90 10.35 4.06 -13.12
N LEU A 91 9.45 4.23 -12.15
CA LEU A 91 9.57 5.22 -11.09
C LEU A 91 9.00 4.70 -9.77
N ILE A 92 9.68 4.98 -8.66
CA ILE A 92 9.21 4.69 -7.30
C ILE A 92 9.01 6.02 -6.58
N VAL A 93 7.83 6.21 -6.01
CA VAL A 93 7.41 7.43 -5.33
C VAL A 93 6.95 7.08 -3.92
N ARG A 94 7.45 7.81 -2.91
CA ARG A 94 7.00 7.66 -1.52
C ARG A 94 6.56 9.00 -0.97
N ARG A 95 5.42 9.04 -0.27
CA ARG A 95 4.90 10.30 0.30
C ARG A 95 5.92 11.06 1.16
N LYS A 96 6.73 10.33 1.93
CA LYS A 96 7.76 10.88 2.82
C LYS A 96 8.89 11.62 2.10
N ASP A 97 9.06 11.40 0.81
CA ASP A 97 10.09 12.06 0.00
C ASP A 97 9.65 13.48 -0.43
N TYR A 98 8.43 13.89 -0.08
CA TYR A 98 7.85 15.20 -0.40
C TYR A 98 7.54 15.98 0.87
N ALA A 99 7.93 17.25 0.90
CA ALA A 99 7.63 18.15 2.01
C ALA A 99 6.12 18.46 2.08
N ASP A 100 5.47 18.63 0.93
CA ASP A 100 4.07 19.02 0.81
C ASP A 100 3.32 18.10 -0.17
N PHE A 101 2.05 17.83 0.13
CA PHE A 101 1.20 16.98 -0.70
C PHE A 101 0.90 17.59 -2.09
N SER A 102 0.91 18.91 -2.21
CA SER A 102 0.79 19.64 -3.48
C SER A 102 1.91 19.32 -4.47
N GLN A 103 3.16 19.14 -3.99
CA GLN A 103 4.29 18.75 -4.85
C GLN A 103 4.08 17.36 -5.45
N LEU A 104 3.47 16.46 -4.67
CA LEU A 104 3.11 15.13 -5.14
C LEU A 104 2.02 15.20 -6.21
N LYS A 105 0.98 16.01 -6.01
CA LYS A 105 -0.06 16.26 -7.03
C LYS A 105 0.52 16.85 -8.31
N GLU A 106 1.42 17.81 -8.20
CA GLU A 106 2.07 18.44 -9.35
C GLU A 106 2.92 17.43 -10.13
N MET A 107 3.68 16.59 -9.45
CA MET A 107 4.46 15.52 -10.08
C MET A 107 3.54 14.56 -10.86
N PHE A 108 2.46 14.07 -10.25
CA PHE A 108 1.50 13.20 -10.94
C PHE A 108 0.74 13.93 -12.07
N SER A 109 0.47 15.23 -11.96
CA SER A 109 -0.09 16.04 -13.06
C SER A 109 0.81 16.03 -14.30
N ARG A 110 2.13 16.12 -14.09
CA ARG A 110 3.10 16.09 -15.18
C ARG A 110 3.16 14.71 -15.82
N LEU A 111 3.18 13.66 -15.01
CA LEU A 111 3.15 12.27 -15.51
C LEU A 111 1.86 11.93 -16.25
N ALA A 112 0.74 12.55 -15.85
CA ALA A 112 -0.56 12.35 -16.48
C ALA A 112 -0.63 12.84 -17.94
N THR A 113 0.40 13.54 -18.43
CA THR A 113 0.54 13.88 -19.85
C THR A 113 0.99 12.71 -20.73
N LEU A 114 1.41 11.60 -20.13
CA LEU A 114 1.77 10.37 -20.84
C LEU A 114 0.52 9.61 -21.27
N ASP A 115 0.50 9.14 -22.52
CA ASP A 115 -0.63 8.36 -23.06
C ASP A 115 -0.91 7.07 -22.26
N ASN A 116 0.13 6.47 -21.65
CA ASN A 116 0.07 5.17 -21.00
C ASN A 116 0.73 5.21 -19.60
N LEU A 117 0.14 5.97 -18.68
CA LEU A 117 0.56 5.99 -17.28
C LEU A 117 -0.14 4.90 -16.46
N LYS A 118 0.63 3.96 -15.90
CA LYS A 118 0.16 2.99 -14.90
C LYS A 118 0.71 3.36 -13.53
N VAL A 119 -0.15 3.55 -12.55
CA VAL A 119 0.18 3.82 -11.15
C VAL A 119 -0.24 2.62 -10.30
N VAL A 120 0.74 1.92 -9.73
CA VAL A 120 0.53 0.81 -8.82
C VAL A 120 0.71 1.31 -7.38
N THR A 121 -0.33 1.24 -6.56
CA THR A 121 -0.23 1.64 -5.15
C THR A 121 0.23 0.49 -4.26
N ILE A 122 1.13 0.79 -3.33
CA ILE A 122 1.68 -0.13 -2.34
C ILE A 122 1.36 0.40 -0.95
N GLY A 123 0.50 -0.31 -0.24
CA GLY A 123 0.35 -0.10 1.18
C GLY A 123 -0.87 -0.77 1.76
N PRO A 124 -0.98 -0.75 3.10
CA PRO A 124 -2.23 -1.03 3.77
C PRO A 124 -3.15 0.19 3.56
N GLY A 125 -3.70 0.30 2.36
CA GLY A 125 -4.73 1.27 2.01
C GLY A 125 -4.32 2.42 1.10
N PHE A 126 -5.21 3.39 1.07
CA PHE A 126 -5.20 4.50 0.13
C PHE A 126 -5.13 5.84 0.86
N ASP A 127 -4.73 6.88 0.14
CA ASP A 127 -4.67 8.25 0.65
C ASP A 127 -5.34 9.23 -0.32
N GLU A 128 -5.30 10.52 0.01
CA GLU A 128 -5.87 11.60 -0.80
C GLU A 128 -5.37 11.60 -2.26
N LEU A 129 -4.22 10.98 -2.55
CA LEU A 129 -3.69 10.94 -3.90
C LEU A 129 -4.56 10.06 -4.78
N GLU A 130 -5.10 8.97 -4.26
CA GLU A 130 -5.99 8.11 -5.04
C GLU A 130 -7.20 8.89 -5.56
N ALA A 131 -7.88 9.62 -4.67
CA ALA A 131 -9.04 10.44 -5.04
C ALA A 131 -8.66 11.46 -6.13
N TYR A 132 -7.49 12.11 -5.96
CA TYR A 132 -6.95 13.03 -6.94
C TYR A 132 -6.65 12.37 -8.30
N LEU A 133 -5.99 11.21 -8.31
CA LEU A 133 -5.66 10.45 -9.51
C LEU A 133 -6.90 10.01 -10.27
N ARG A 134 -7.96 9.61 -9.56
CA ARG A 134 -9.27 9.25 -10.15
C ARG A 134 -9.98 10.43 -10.80
N MET A 135 -9.74 11.65 -10.33
CA MET A 135 -10.31 12.87 -10.91
C MET A 135 -9.58 13.33 -12.18
N MET A 136 -8.33 12.89 -12.39
CA MET A 136 -7.61 13.18 -13.62
C MET A 136 -8.22 12.39 -14.78
N LYS A 137 -8.50 13.07 -15.90
CA LYS A 137 -9.05 12.46 -17.13
C LYS A 137 -7.97 11.67 -17.88
N LEU A 138 -7.46 10.63 -17.25
CA LEU A 138 -6.50 9.70 -17.85
C LEU A 138 -7.26 8.67 -18.71
N GLU A 139 -6.81 8.46 -19.95
CA GLU A 139 -7.45 7.51 -20.88
C GLU A 139 -7.35 6.05 -20.38
N SER A 140 -6.32 5.74 -19.61
CA SER A 140 -6.16 4.45 -18.92
C SER A 140 -6.59 4.59 -17.47
N ASN A 141 -7.34 3.62 -16.94
CA ASN A 141 -7.70 3.54 -15.52
C ASN A 141 -6.39 3.32 -14.74
N PRO A 142 -5.74 4.38 -14.26
CA PRO A 142 -4.29 4.38 -14.10
C PRO A 142 -3.93 3.77 -12.76
N LEU A 143 -4.85 3.84 -11.80
CA LEU A 143 -4.61 3.42 -10.44
C LEU A 143 -5.02 1.98 -10.24
N SER A 144 -4.11 1.20 -9.70
CA SER A 144 -4.41 -0.14 -9.24
C SER A 144 -3.63 -0.41 -7.97
N ASP A 145 -4.30 -0.86 -6.92
CA ASP A 145 -3.56 -1.37 -5.76
C ASP A 145 -3.01 -2.75 -6.04
N MET A 146 -1.82 -3.01 -5.49
CA MET A 146 -1.12 -4.27 -5.68
C MET A 146 -1.95 -5.47 -5.22
N ILE A 147 -2.69 -5.33 -4.11
CA ILE A 147 -3.50 -6.42 -3.56
C ILE A 147 -4.60 -6.81 -4.54
N SER A 148 -5.34 -5.85 -5.10
CA SER A 148 -6.39 -6.12 -6.10
C SER A 148 -5.84 -6.69 -7.40
N GLN A 149 -4.62 -6.34 -7.79
CA GLN A 149 -4.00 -6.87 -9.01
C GLN A 149 -3.44 -8.28 -8.86
N ASP A 150 -3.14 -8.73 -7.64
CA ASP A 150 -2.58 -10.04 -7.40
C ASP A 150 -3.67 -11.12 -7.44
N PRO A 151 -3.68 -12.03 -8.42
CA PRO A 151 -4.71 -13.06 -8.54
C PRO A 151 -4.76 -14.01 -7.33
N LYS A 152 -3.66 -14.15 -6.60
CA LYS A 152 -3.59 -14.98 -5.38
C LYS A 152 -4.17 -14.26 -4.16
N LEU A 153 -4.47 -12.97 -4.25
CA LEU A 153 -5.06 -12.14 -3.20
C LEU A 153 -6.48 -11.67 -3.55
N GLY A 154 -7.14 -12.23 -4.57
CA GLY A 154 -8.51 -11.88 -4.94
C GLY A 154 -9.56 -12.07 -3.82
N TRP A 155 -9.22 -12.80 -2.76
CA TRP A 155 -10.03 -12.94 -1.55
C TRP A 155 -9.95 -11.75 -0.59
N PHE A 156 -8.90 -10.92 -0.66
CA PHE A 156 -8.54 -9.97 0.40
C PHE A 156 -9.62 -8.93 0.67
N TRP A 157 -10.02 -8.18 -0.36
CA TRP A 157 -10.97 -7.07 -0.17
C TRP A 157 -12.39 -7.55 0.12
N GLU A 158 -12.78 -8.72 -0.40
CA GLU A 158 -14.07 -9.35 -0.09
C GLU A 158 -14.13 -9.84 1.37
N ASP A 159 -13.05 -10.40 1.87
CA ASP A 159 -12.89 -10.81 3.27
C ASP A 159 -12.94 -9.61 4.24
N VAL A 160 -12.25 -8.52 3.89
CA VAL A 160 -12.28 -7.28 4.69
C VAL A 160 -13.70 -6.70 4.74
N LYS A 161 -14.38 -6.57 3.59
CA LYS A 161 -15.75 -6.03 3.51
C LYS A 161 -16.73 -6.87 4.31
N SER A 162 -16.70 -8.20 4.14
CA SER A 162 -17.58 -9.11 4.87
C SER A 162 -17.35 -9.04 6.39
N SER A 163 -16.10 -8.94 6.82
CA SER A 163 -15.75 -8.80 8.24
C SER A 163 -16.27 -7.49 8.85
N ILE A 164 -16.19 -6.37 8.10
CA ILE A 164 -16.73 -5.08 8.55
C ILE A 164 -18.26 -5.14 8.67
N GLN A 165 -18.95 -5.75 7.71
CA GLN A 165 -20.41 -5.90 7.73
C GLN A 165 -20.90 -6.75 8.90
N LEU A 166 -20.16 -7.78 9.31
CA LEU A 166 -20.49 -8.61 10.47
C LEU A 166 -20.34 -7.88 11.81
N HIS A 167 -19.62 -6.77 11.83
CA HIS A 167 -19.32 -5.97 13.03
C HIS A 167 -20.02 -4.60 13.04
N SER A 168 -20.86 -4.31 12.04
CA SER A 168 -21.70 -3.11 11.93
C SER A 168 -23.10 -3.39 12.47
#